data_AF-A0A8C5E786-F1
#
_entry.id   AF-A0A8C5E786-F1
#
_cell.length_a   1.000
_cell.length_b   1.000
_cell.length_c   1.000
_cell.angle_alpha   90.00
_cell.angle_beta   90.00
_cell.angle_gamma   90.00
#
_symmetry.space_group_name_H-M   'P 1'
#
loop_
_entity.id
_entity.type
_entity.pdbx_description
1 polymer ?
#
loop_
_entity_poly.entity_id
_entity_poly.type
_entity_poly.pdbx_seq_one_letter_code
_entity_poly.pdbx_strand_id
1 'polypeptide(L)'
;MAASIRVCCVLRIAVGGPAPLRLASGLVQVSHFSSQALQASFKTPPTPPLLPSNALQQIRYGSFFNKLTAEELWKGVLAESGAGGRKGRGKRTKRKMKKDLNRGQNIGEGRGGYLWPGLNTVVLKEGNVQRMSRRGESEQQEIQAELLRQREEWDRMRKMKVKRERGWTGNSWGGISLGPPDPGPNGETYENFDSRVIELKSVFNMTAKEGRKKSISCLVAVGNGQGAAGFAVGKAADRNTAMRKAKNRAIHYLYYIERYNNHTRAEISTKELVVYHDINSTFKRTTLCMRKQNEGYGLHCHRAIITMCKLIGIKDMYCKVKGSNLLNITRAFFTGLANQQTHQALADKKQLHVVEYQQHRGPLPVVVASPKEGARLDPESEHEIPNTKLHWDDVRAAQGFKRSPWASVKRTIW
;
A
#
# COMPACT_ATOMS: atom_id res chain seq x y z
N MET A 1 25.06 -55.84 28.01
CA MET A 1 23.89 -56.61 27.51
C MET A 1 23.48 -56.01 26.17
N ALA A 2 23.66 -56.80 25.12
CA ALA A 2 23.50 -56.39 23.73
C ALA A 2 22.02 -56.42 23.31
N ALA A 3 21.61 -55.47 22.46
CA ALA A 3 20.38 -55.58 21.68
C ALA A 3 20.62 -55.04 20.27
N SER A 4 20.52 -55.95 19.31
CA SER A 4 20.82 -55.80 17.89
C SER A 4 19.91 -54.82 17.15
N ILE A 5 20.52 -54.03 16.27
CA ILE A 5 19.85 -53.20 15.26
C ILE A 5 19.87 -53.99 13.94
N ARG A 6 18.69 -54.33 13.39
CA ARG A 6 18.55 -54.88 12.04
C ARG A 6 18.56 -53.74 11.02
N VAL A 7 19.56 -53.76 10.15
CA VAL A 7 19.70 -52.91 8.97
C VAL A 7 19.05 -53.62 7.78
N CYS A 8 18.18 -52.93 7.05
CA CYS A 8 17.77 -53.33 5.71
C CYS A 8 18.14 -52.19 4.75
N CYS A 9 19.09 -52.50 3.87
CA CYS A 9 19.58 -51.65 2.79
C CYS A 9 18.54 -51.48 1.69
N VAL A 10 18.41 -50.27 1.14
CA VAL A 10 17.90 -50.05 -0.22
C VAL A 10 18.87 -49.12 -0.95
N LEU A 11 19.42 -49.64 -2.04
CA LEU A 11 20.34 -48.98 -2.96
C LEU A 11 19.78 -47.66 -3.49
N ARG A 12 20.59 -46.61 -3.46
CA ARG A 12 20.45 -45.41 -4.31
C ARG A 12 21.53 -45.46 -5.38
N ILE A 13 21.13 -45.52 -6.65
CA ILE A 13 22.00 -45.24 -7.78
C ILE A 13 21.83 -43.75 -8.12
N ALA A 14 22.93 -43.00 -8.02
CA ALA A 14 23.06 -41.64 -8.50
C ALA A 14 23.95 -41.67 -9.75
N VAL A 15 23.48 -41.08 -10.86
CA VAL A 15 24.32 -40.79 -12.02
C VAL A 15 24.48 -39.27 -12.09
N GLY A 16 25.70 -38.82 -11.81
CA GLY A 16 26.13 -37.43 -11.94
C GLY A 16 26.55 -37.14 -13.38
N GLY A 17 26.14 -35.98 -13.89
CA GLY A 17 26.70 -35.38 -15.10
C GLY A 17 27.65 -34.23 -14.73
N PRO A 18 28.84 -34.12 -15.35
CA PRO A 18 29.71 -32.97 -15.17
C PRO A 18 29.53 -31.95 -16.30
N ALA A 19 29.69 -30.67 -15.95
CA ALA A 19 30.16 -29.60 -16.84
C ALA A 19 31.41 -29.01 -16.18
N PRO A 20 32.41 -28.49 -16.92
CA PRO A 20 32.46 -27.03 -17.09
C PRO A 20 33.21 -26.44 -18.33
N LEU A 21 32.79 -25.20 -18.68
CA LEU A 21 33.56 -23.98 -19.06
C LEU A 21 34.30 -23.79 -20.43
N ARG A 22 34.49 -22.50 -20.73
CA ARG A 22 34.71 -21.77 -22.02
C ARG A 22 36.19 -21.65 -22.46
N LEU A 23 36.46 -21.47 -23.78
CA LEU A 23 37.18 -20.30 -24.38
C LEU A 23 37.45 -20.38 -25.92
N ALA A 24 37.20 -19.25 -26.60
CA ALA A 24 37.89 -18.59 -27.75
C ALA A 24 38.26 -19.25 -29.11
N SER A 25 38.02 -18.44 -30.19
CA SER A 25 38.65 -18.39 -31.54
C SER A 25 38.41 -19.58 -32.49
N GLY A 26 38.26 -19.48 -33.82
CA GLY A 26 38.24 -18.44 -34.86
C GLY A 26 38.20 -19.13 -36.25
N LEU A 27 37.77 -18.40 -37.29
CA LEU A 27 37.99 -18.58 -38.76
C LEU A 27 37.57 -19.88 -39.51
N VAL A 28 36.63 -19.68 -40.45
CA VAL A 28 36.66 -20.02 -41.90
C VAL A 28 37.17 -21.41 -42.32
N GLN A 29 36.31 -22.23 -42.95
CA GLN A 29 36.49 -22.64 -44.36
C GLN A 29 35.26 -23.35 -44.94
N VAL A 30 34.90 -22.91 -46.14
CA VAL A 30 34.02 -23.59 -47.08
C VAL A 30 34.89 -24.55 -47.91
N SER A 31 34.46 -25.80 -48.05
CA SER A 31 34.76 -26.58 -49.25
C SER A 31 33.83 -27.78 -49.40
N HIS A 32 33.28 -27.87 -50.60
CA HIS A 32 32.58 -29.00 -51.18
C HIS A 32 33.49 -30.23 -51.22
N PHE A 33 32.94 -31.43 -51.03
CA PHE A 33 33.27 -32.57 -51.88
C PHE A 33 32.11 -33.57 -51.91
N SER A 34 31.68 -33.83 -53.14
CA SER A 34 30.72 -34.82 -53.60
C SER A 34 31.20 -36.25 -53.41
N SER A 35 30.29 -37.16 -53.07
CA SER A 35 30.45 -38.60 -53.29
C SER A 35 29.07 -39.25 -53.44
N GLN A 36 28.86 -39.88 -54.60
CA GLN A 36 27.70 -40.68 -54.96
C GLN A 36 27.61 -41.93 -54.10
N ALA A 37 26.41 -42.29 -53.65
CA ALA A 37 26.11 -43.64 -53.18
C ALA A 37 24.65 -44.03 -53.51
N LEU A 38 24.55 -44.83 -54.56
CA LEU A 38 23.63 -45.98 -54.76
C LEU A 38 22.27 -45.97 -54.05
N GLN A 39 21.22 -45.95 -54.87
CA GLN A 39 19.86 -46.33 -54.49
C GLN A 39 19.84 -47.80 -54.00
N ALA A 40 19.53 -47.98 -52.71
CA ALA A 40 19.14 -49.28 -52.17
C ALA A 40 17.82 -49.11 -51.40
N SER A 41 16.77 -49.70 -51.97
CA SER A 41 15.41 -49.72 -51.45
C SER A 41 15.31 -50.62 -50.23
N PHE A 42 15.49 -50.07 -49.02
CA PHE A 42 15.15 -50.78 -47.79
C PHE A 42 13.73 -50.43 -47.35
N LYS A 43 12.84 -51.41 -47.48
CA LYS A 43 11.47 -51.38 -46.96
C LYS A 43 11.50 -51.12 -45.46
N THR A 44 10.88 -50.03 -45.02
CA THR A 44 10.56 -49.78 -43.62
C THR A 44 9.58 -50.83 -43.10
N PRO A 45 9.78 -51.42 -41.92
CA PRO A 45 8.77 -52.29 -41.30
C PRO A 45 7.55 -51.46 -40.88
N PRO A 46 6.34 -52.05 -40.90
CA PRO A 46 5.12 -51.34 -40.53
C PRO A 46 5.17 -50.92 -39.06
N THR A 47 4.82 -49.66 -38.83
CA THR A 47 4.62 -49.07 -37.51
C THR A 47 3.51 -49.83 -36.78
N PRO A 48 3.69 -50.30 -35.54
CA PRO A 48 2.58 -50.89 -34.79
C PRO A 48 1.53 -49.81 -34.51
N PRO A 49 0.23 -50.16 -34.48
CA PRO A 49 -0.82 -49.19 -34.24
C PRO A 49 -0.63 -48.54 -32.87
N LEU A 50 -0.73 -47.21 -32.84
CA LEU A 50 -0.74 -46.42 -31.62
C LEU A 50 -1.91 -46.91 -30.75
N LEU A 51 -1.59 -47.61 -29.65
CA LEU A 51 -2.56 -47.89 -28.59
C LEU A 51 -3.21 -46.56 -28.17
N PRO A 52 -4.54 -46.50 -28.02
CA PRO A 52 -5.19 -45.30 -27.54
C PRO A 52 -4.60 -44.97 -26.17
N SER A 53 -4.27 -43.68 -25.98
CA SER A 53 -3.97 -43.12 -24.67
C SER A 53 -5.05 -43.60 -23.70
N ASN A 54 -4.68 -44.49 -22.77
CA ASN A 54 -5.52 -44.84 -21.64
C ASN A 54 -5.63 -43.58 -20.77
N ALA A 55 -6.50 -42.65 -21.17
CA ALA A 55 -7.08 -41.70 -20.27
C ALA A 55 -7.87 -42.53 -19.26
N LEU A 56 -7.25 -42.85 -18.13
CA LEU A 56 -7.95 -43.36 -16.95
C LEU A 56 -9.02 -42.32 -16.60
N GLN A 57 -10.22 -42.48 -17.16
CA GLN A 57 -11.40 -41.76 -16.71
C GLN A 57 -11.65 -42.25 -15.31
N GLN A 58 -11.35 -41.40 -14.33
CA GLN A 58 -11.69 -41.65 -12.95
C GLN A 58 -13.22 -41.63 -12.83
N ILE A 59 -13.85 -42.80 -12.98
CA ILE A 59 -15.28 -42.97 -12.75
C ILE A 59 -15.51 -42.83 -11.25
N ARG A 60 -16.19 -41.76 -10.84
CA ARG A 60 -16.66 -41.61 -9.46
C ARG A 60 -18.08 -42.12 -9.36
N TYR A 61 -18.27 -43.23 -8.64
CA TYR A 61 -19.59 -43.76 -8.32
C TYR A 61 -20.28 -42.81 -7.32
N GLY A 62 -21.15 -41.94 -7.83
CA GLY A 62 -21.97 -41.03 -7.01
C GLY A 62 -23.32 -41.65 -6.71
N SER A 63 -23.59 -41.98 -5.44
CA SER A 63 -24.93 -42.34 -4.96
C SER A 63 -25.57 -41.16 -4.22
N PHE A 64 -26.87 -41.23 -3.93
CA PHE A 64 -27.54 -40.23 -3.09
C PHE A 64 -26.90 -40.13 -1.69
N PHE A 65 -26.57 -41.28 -1.09
CA PHE A 65 -25.96 -41.36 0.23
C PHE A 65 -24.52 -40.85 0.28
N ASN A 66 -23.83 -40.78 -0.86
CA ASN A 66 -22.44 -40.30 -0.95
C ASN A 66 -22.35 -38.80 -1.31
N LYS A 67 -23.47 -38.05 -1.28
CA LYS A 67 -23.48 -36.60 -1.53
C LYS A 67 -23.15 -35.84 -0.25
N LEU A 68 -22.15 -34.98 -0.34
CA LEU A 68 -21.75 -34.08 0.75
C LEU A 68 -22.44 -32.73 0.63
N THR A 69 -22.41 -31.99 1.73
CA THR A 69 -22.92 -30.62 1.78
C THR A 69 -22.03 -29.67 0.97
N ALA A 70 -22.59 -28.55 0.51
CA ALA A 70 -21.83 -27.56 -0.24
C ALA A 70 -20.62 -27.02 0.55
N GLU A 71 -20.73 -26.89 1.87
CA GLU A 71 -19.65 -26.38 2.73
C GLU A 71 -18.45 -27.32 2.75
N GLU A 72 -18.68 -28.63 2.87
CA GLU A 72 -17.62 -29.64 2.85
C GLU A 72 -16.93 -29.71 1.50
N LEU A 73 -17.71 -29.66 0.42
CA LEU A 73 -17.17 -29.60 -0.95
C LEU A 73 -16.29 -28.36 -1.16
N TRP A 74 -16.77 -27.18 -0.76
CA TRP A 74 -15.99 -25.95 -0.90
C TRP A 74 -14.76 -25.93 0.01
N LYS A 75 -14.83 -26.48 1.22
CA LYS A 75 -13.69 -26.63 2.14
C LYS A 75 -12.58 -27.46 1.50
N GLY A 76 -12.93 -28.58 0.86
CA GLY A 76 -11.99 -29.41 0.11
C GLY A 76 -11.41 -28.71 -1.11
N VAL A 77 -12.23 -28.01 -1.90
CA VAL A 77 -11.81 -27.33 -3.13
C VAL A 77 -10.88 -26.14 -2.86
N LEU A 78 -11.16 -25.34 -1.83
CA LEU A 78 -10.38 -24.16 -1.46
C LEU A 78 -9.05 -24.52 -0.77
N ALA A 79 -9.03 -25.63 -0.02
CA ALA A 79 -7.85 -26.15 0.68
C ALA A 79 -7.11 -25.10 1.55
N GLU A 80 -7.85 -24.19 2.19
CA GLU A 80 -7.27 -23.03 2.88
C GLU A 80 -6.44 -23.40 4.12
N SER A 81 -6.81 -24.49 4.79
CA SER A 81 -6.17 -24.98 6.03
C SER A 81 -4.98 -25.91 5.79
N GLY A 82 -4.59 -26.16 4.54
CA GLY A 82 -3.53 -27.09 4.18
C GLY A 82 -2.11 -26.63 4.57
N ALA A 83 -1.18 -27.59 4.67
CA ALA A 83 0.23 -27.33 5.00
C ALA A 83 0.91 -26.33 4.04
N GLY A 84 0.47 -26.29 2.77
CA GLY A 84 0.97 -25.34 1.77
C GLY A 84 0.64 -23.88 2.08
N GLY A 85 -0.50 -23.60 2.72
CA GLY A 85 -0.93 -22.25 3.10
C GLY A 85 -0.11 -21.67 4.25
N ARG A 86 0.33 -22.51 5.19
CA ARG A 86 1.01 -22.09 6.44
C ARG A 86 2.37 -21.41 6.21
N LYS A 87 3.17 -21.93 5.27
CA LYS A 87 4.56 -21.47 5.02
C LYS A 87 4.76 -20.84 3.63
N GLY A 88 3.68 -20.37 2.99
CA GLY A 88 3.75 -19.66 1.70
C GLY A 88 4.26 -20.52 0.54
N ARG A 89 4.02 -21.85 0.57
CA ARG A 89 4.45 -22.77 -0.49
C ARG A 89 3.60 -22.67 -1.75
N GLY A 90 2.37 -22.15 -1.64
CA GLY A 90 1.45 -21.96 -2.75
C GLY A 90 1.57 -20.61 -3.44
N LYS A 91 1.65 -20.60 -4.78
CA LYS A 91 1.56 -19.39 -5.60
C LYS A 91 0.14 -18.81 -5.53
N ARG A 92 0.01 -17.47 -5.47
CA ARG A 92 -1.27 -16.77 -5.36
C ARG A 92 -1.86 -16.28 -6.70
N THR A 93 -1.21 -16.60 -7.82
CA THR A 93 -1.58 -16.10 -9.16
C THR A 93 -2.96 -16.58 -9.62
N LYS A 94 -3.29 -17.86 -9.37
CA LYS A 94 -4.58 -18.47 -9.73
C LYS A 94 -5.24 -19.09 -8.49
N ARG A 95 -5.77 -18.24 -7.59
CA ARG A 95 -6.50 -18.71 -6.41
C ARG A 95 -7.94 -19.09 -6.79
N LYS A 96 -8.42 -20.23 -6.32
CA LYS A 96 -9.83 -20.63 -6.43
C LYS A 96 -10.70 -19.75 -5.53
N MET A 97 -11.86 -19.33 -6.02
CA MET A 97 -12.80 -18.48 -5.28
C MET A 97 -14.08 -19.25 -5.00
N LYS A 98 -14.61 -19.12 -3.77
CA LYS A 98 -15.91 -19.69 -3.40
C LYS A 98 -17.02 -19.02 -4.22
N LYS A 99 -17.88 -19.82 -4.84
CA LYS A 99 -19.12 -19.35 -5.47
C LYS A 99 -20.29 -19.98 -4.75
N ASP A 100 -21.17 -19.15 -4.23
CA ASP A 100 -22.42 -19.62 -3.66
C ASP A 100 -23.36 -20.03 -4.81
N LEU A 101 -23.86 -21.26 -4.75
CA LEU A 101 -24.75 -21.83 -5.77
C LEU A 101 -26.22 -21.65 -5.40
N ASN A 102 -26.53 -21.34 -4.15
CA ASN A 102 -27.92 -21.15 -3.67
C ASN A 102 -28.43 -19.75 -4.00
N ARG A 103 -27.53 -18.80 -4.29
CA ARG A 103 -27.88 -17.44 -4.69
C ARG A 103 -28.55 -17.42 -6.06
N GLY A 104 -29.74 -16.83 -6.15
CA GLY A 104 -30.52 -16.74 -7.38
C GLY A 104 -31.36 -17.98 -7.69
N GLN A 105 -31.59 -18.85 -6.71
CA GLN A 105 -32.55 -19.95 -6.81
C GLN A 105 -33.77 -19.65 -5.94
N ASN A 106 -34.96 -19.83 -6.50
CA ASN A 106 -36.22 -19.71 -5.77
C ASN A 106 -36.74 -21.09 -5.38
N ILE A 107 -37.38 -21.18 -4.21
CA ILE A 107 -37.90 -22.46 -3.71
C ILE A 107 -39.10 -22.88 -4.56
N GLY A 108 -39.05 -24.11 -5.09
CA GLY A 108 -40.08 -24.69 -5.94
C GLY A 108 -39.78 -24.58 -7.44
N GLU A 109 -38.86 -23.71 -7.85
CA GLU A 109 -38.42 -23.59 -9.24
C GLU A 109 -37.53 -24.79 -9.62
N GLY A 110 -37.79 -25.37 -10.78
CA GLY A 110 -37.08 -26.57 -11.24
C GLY A 110 -37.11 -26.69 -12.75
N ARG A 111 -36.31 -27.62 -13.29
CA ARG A 111 -36.19 -27.82 -14.75
C ARG A 111 -37.52 -28.16 -15.41
N GLY A 112 -38.39 -28.87 -14.71
CA GLY A 112 -39.72 -29.28 -15.19
C GLY A 112 -40.75 -28.16 -15.32
N GLY A 113 -40.47 -26.95 -14.81
CA GLY A 113 -41.37 -25.80 -14.96
C GLY A 113 -42.72 -25.96 -14.24
N TYR A 114 -42.76 -26.73 -13.15
CA TYR A 114 -43.98 -26.90 -12.35
C TYR A 114 -44.28 -25.66 -11.52
N LEU A 115 -45.56 -25.29 -11.50
CA LEU A 115 -46.13 -24.21 -10.71
C LEU A 115 -46.83 -24.80 -9.50
N TRP A 116 -46.25 -24.56 -8.33
CA TRP A 116 -46.74 -25.01 -7.04
C TRP A 116 -47.43 -23.84 -6.33
N PRO A 117 -48.77 -23.87 -6.16
CA PRO A 117 -49.49 -22.87 -5.39
C PRO A 117 -48.95 -22.80 -3.96
N GLY A 118 -48.53 -21.61 -3.53
CA GLY A 118 -47.93 -21.36 -2.22
C GLY A 118 -46.40 -21.43 -2.15
N LEU A 119 -45.71 -21.85 -3.23
CA LEU A 119 -44.25 -21.80 -3.34
C LEU A 119 -43.81 -20.87 -4.49
N ASN A 120 -44.09 -21.27 -5.73
CA ASN A 120 -43.73 -20.49 -6.93
C ASN A 120 -44.83 -19.54 -7.36
N THR A 121 -46.09 -19.94 -7.15
CA THR A 121 -47.27 -19.16 -7.55
C THR A 121 -48.14 -18.84 -6.34
N VAL A 122 -48.93 -17.78 -6.47
CA VAL A 122 -49.89 -17.39 -5.45
C VAL A 122 -50.98 -18.46 -5.29
N VAL A 123 -51.44 -18.67 -4.06
CA VAL A 123 -52.47 -19.70 -3.76
C VAL A 123 -53.82 -19.33 -4.38
N LEU A 124 -54.17 -18.05 -4.36
CA LEU A 124 -55.42 -17.53 -4.91
C LEU A 124 -55.13 -16.68 -6.14
N LYS A 125 -55.85 -16.93 -7.24
CA LYS A 125 -55.89 -16.04 -8.41
C LYS A 125 -57.35 -15.83 -8.78
N GLU A 126 -57.78 -14.58 -8.83
CA GLU A 126 -59.18 -14.20 -9.14
C GLU A 126 -60.20 -14.88 -8.21
N GLY A 127 -59.87 -15.01 -6.92
CA GLY A 127 -60.75 -15.61 -5.91
C GLY A 127 -60.78 -17.14 -5.89
N ASN A 128 -60.13 -17.82 -6.85
CA ASN A 128 -60.09 -19.28 -6.94
C ASN A 128 -58.75 -19.85 -6.48
N VAL A 129 -58.79 -21.00 -5.79
CA VAL A 129 -57.58 -21.75 -5.40
C VAL A 129 -56.93 -22.33 -6.64
N GLN A 130 -55.67 -21.95 -6.89
CA GLN A 130 -54.91 -22.49 -8.00
C GLN A 130 -54.61 -23.97 -7.81
N ARG A 131 -54.65 -24.73 -8.89
CA ARG A 131 -54.17 -26.12 -8.94
C ARG A 131 -52.73 -26.16 -9.47
N MET A 132 -52.01 -27.23 -9.14
CA MET A 132 -50.69 -27.48 -9.72
C MET A 132 -50.77 -27.46 -11.24
N SER A 133 -49.90 -26.69 -11.87
CA SER A 133 -49.83 -26.53 -13.33
C SER A 133 -48.38 -26.57 -13.82
N ARG A 134 -48.17 -26.68 -15.13
CA ARG A 134 -46.84 -26.70 -15.74
C ARG A 134 -46.75 -25.55 -16.75
N ARG A 135 -45.66 -24.79 -16.73
CA ARG A 135 -45.38 -23.73 -17.70
C ARG A 135 -45.23 -24.30 -19.11
N GLY A 136 -45.49 -23.46 -20.12
CA GLY A 136 -45.15 -23.79 -21.51
C GLY A 136 -43.65 -23.99 -21.68
N GLU A 137 -43.24 -24.80 -22.67
CA GLU A 137 -41.81 -25.05 -22.90
C GLU A 137 -41.05 -23.77 -23.29
N SER A 138 -41.68 -22.89 -24.07
CA SER A 138 -41.14 -21.58 -24.45
C SER A 138 -40.92 -20.67 -23.23
N GLU A 139 -41.94 -20.51 -22.39
CA GLU A 139 -41.86 -19.70 -21.16
C GLU A 139 -40.77 -20.23 -20.21
N GLN A 140 -40.66 -21.55 -20.10
CA GLN A 140 -39.65 -22.19 -19.27
C GLN A 140 -38.23 -21.95 -19.81
N GLN A 141 -38.03 -21.95 -21.13
CA GLN A 141 -36.75 -21.63 -21.76
C GLN A 141 -36.38 -20.16 -21.54
N GLU A 142 -37.34 -19.24 -21.64
CA GLU A 142 -37.12 -17.81 -21.37
C GLU A 142 -36.67 -17.56 -19.93
N ILE A 143 -37.33 -18.19 -18.95
CA ILE A 143 -36.96 -18.06 -17.54
C ILE A 143 -35.56 -18.63 -17.29
N GLN A 144 -35.21 -19.77 -17.90
CA GLN A 144 -33.86 -20.32 -17.80
C GLN A 144 -32.81 -19.41 -18.44
N ALA A 145 -33.12 -18.83 -19.60
CA ALA A 145 -32.25 -17.86 -20.26
C ALA A 145 -32.07 -16.61 -19.38
N GLU A 146 -33.13 -16.12 -18.75
CA GLU A 146 -33.07 -14.98 -17.84
C GLU A 146 -32.23 -15.28 -16.59
N LEU A 147 -32.39 -16.45 -15.97
CA LEU A 147 -31.54 -16.88 -14.85
C LEU A 147 -30.06 -16.98 -15.25
N LEU A 148 -29.77 -17.43 -16.47
CA LEU A 148 -28.40 -17.47 -17.01
C LEU A 148 -27.86 -16.06 -17.22
N ARG A 149 -28.65 -15.14 -17.78
CA ARG A 149 -28.28 -13.73 -17.93
C ARG A 149 -27.95 -13.12 -16.58
N GLN A 150 -28.85 -13.21 -15.60
CA GLN A 150 -28.62 -12.69 -14.25
C GLN A 150 -27.32 -13.24 -13.62
N ARG A 151 -27.04 -14.52 -13.83
CA ARG A 151 -25.80 -15.16 -13.37
C ARG A 151 -24.55 -14.58 -14.05
N GLU A 152 -24.59 -14.38 -15.36
CA GLU A 152 -23.50 -13.77 -16.13
C GLU A 152 -23.26 -12.31 -15.74
N GLU A 153 -24.35 -11.55 -15.58
CA GLU A 153 -24.30 -10.17 -15.11
C GLU A 153 -23.67 -10.09 -13.73
N TRP A 154 -24.04 -10.98 -12.82
CA TRP A 154 -23.45 -11.04 -11.49
C TRP A 154 -21.96 -11.40 -11.52
N ASP A 155 -21.55 -12.36 -12.36
CA ASP A 155 -20.14 -12.70 -12.55
C ASP A 155 -19.35 -11.54 -13.17
N ARG A 156 -19.96 -10.78 -14.08
CA ARG A 156 -19.40 -9.54 -14.66
C ARG A 156 -19.20 -8.49 -13.57
N MET A 157 -20.23 -8.20 -12.77
CA MET A 157 -20.16 -7.24 -11.67
C MET A 157 -19.07 -7.60 -10.66
N ARG A 158 -18.94 -8.87 -10.32
CA ARG A 158 -17.90 -9.37 -9.42
C ARG A 158 -16.48 -9.22 -9.97
N LYS A 159 -16.30 -9.38 -11.28
CA LYS A 159 -15.00 -9.23 -11.97
C LYS A 159 -14.59 -7.76 -12.13
N MET A 160 -15.55 -6.84 -12.14
CA MET A 160 -15.24 -5.42 -12.24
C MET A 160 -14.44 -4.94 -11.03
N LYS A 161 -13.29 -4.31 -11.31
CA LYS A 161 -12.40 -3.77 -10.29
C LYS A 161 -12.69 -2.28 -10.09
N VAL A 162 -13.05 -1.91 -8.86
CA VAL A 162 -13.22 -0.51 -8.47
C VAL A 162 -11.90 0.25 -8.65
N LYS A 163 -11.95 1.40 -9.34
CA LYS A 163 -10.80 2.31 -9.46
C LYS A 163 -10.49 2.88 -8.09
N ARG A 164 -9.24 2.72 -7.64
CA ARG A 164 -8.76 3.24 -6.36
C ARG A 164 -7.70 4.30 -6.62
N GLU A 165 -7.75 5.39 -5.87
CA GLU A 165 -6.67 6.36 -5.86
C GLU A 165 -5.36 5.69 -5.43
N ARG A 166 -4.32 5.94 -6.22
CA ARG A 166 -2.97 5.43 -5.92
C ARG A 166 -2.28 6.37 -4.94
N GLY A 167 -1.40 5.80 -4.11
CA GLY A 167 -0.44 6.59 -3.35
C GLY A 167 0.75 7.02 -4.22
N TRP A 168 1.96 6.93 -3.67
CA TRP A 168 3.17 7.32 -4.38
C TRP A 168 3.47 6.48 -5.62
N THR A 169 3.12 5.19 -5.61
CA THR A 169 3.23 4.28 -6.76
C THR A 169 2.03 3.33 -6.80
N GLY A 170 1.77 2.68 -7.93
CA GLY A 170 0.57 1.85 -8.12
C GLY A 170 0.44 0.67 -7.15
N ASN A 171 1.55 0.01 -6.82
CA ASN A 171 1.57 -1.15 -5.92
C ASN A 171 1.99 -0.82 -4.47
N SER A 172 2.51 0.38 -4.23
CA SER A 172 2.91 0.80 -2.87
C SER A 172 1.71 1.23 -2.05
N TRP A 173 1.80 1.01 -0.74
CA TRP A 173 0.83 1.52 0.22
C TRP A 173 1.15 2.94 0.69
N GLY A 174 2.38 3.42 0.49
CA GLY A 174 2.79 4.75 0.92
C GLY A 174 2.00 5.85 0.21
N GLY A 175 1.44 6.78 0.97
CA GLY A 175 0.62 7.89 0.51
C GLY A 175 -0.87 7.60 0.35
N ILE A 176 -1.33 6.36 0.56
CA ILE A 176 -2.76 6.01 0.51
C ILE A 176 -3.46 6.51 1.78
N SER A 177 -4.61 7.16 1.62
CA SER A 177 -5.51 7.50 2.74
C SER A 177 -6.25 6.26 3.25
N LEU A 178 -6.31 6.12 4.58
CA LEU A 178 -7.07 5.11 5.29
C LEU A 178 -8.43 5.63 5.78
N GLY A 179 -8.72 6.92 5.56
CA GLY A 179 -9.86 7.61 6.15
C GLY A 179 -9.65 8.00 7.63
N PRO A 180 -10.70 8.51 8.29
CA PRO A 180 -10.61 8.95 9.67
C PRO A 180 -10.38 7.80 10.65
N PRO A 181 -9.77 8.07 11.81
CA PRO A 181 -9.67 7.13 12.93
C PRO A 181 -11.01 6.57 13.37
N ASP A 182 -11.01 5.36 13.95
CA ASP A 182 -12.24 4.77 14.49
C ASP A 182 -12.68 5.57 15.74
N PRO A 183 -13.99 5.76 15.99
CA PRO A 183 -14.48 6.50 17.14
C PRO A 183 -14.10 5.80 18.46
N GLY A 184 -13.85 6.61 19.49
CA GLY A 184 -13.52 6.14 20.83
C GLY A 184 -14.73 5.56 21.57
N PRO A 185 -14.52 4.77 22.64
CA PRO A 185 -15.60 4.22 23.45
C PRO A 185 -16.42 5.30 24.18
N ASN A 186 -15.84 6.49 24.39
CA ASN A 186 -16.46 7.62 25.08
C ASN A 186 -17.29 8.52 24.16
N GLY A 187 -17.57 8.10 22.92
CA GLY A 187 -18.26 8.93 21.91
C GLY A 187 -17.36 9.94 21.18
N GLU A 188 -16.04 9.90 21.40
CA GLU A 188 -15.07 10.74 20.69
C GLU A 188 -15.03 10.40 19.20
N THR A 189 -15.25 11.40 18.35
CA THR A 189 -15.29 11.25 16.89
C THR A 189 -14.21 12.09 16.22
N TYR A 190 -13.54 11.54 15.21
CA TYR A 190 -12.36 12.14 14.58
C TYR A 190 -12.54 12.35 13.06
N GLU A 191 -13.72 12.79 12.62
CA GLU A 191 -14.04 13.00 11.20
C GLU A 191 -13.13 14.01 10.50
N ASN A 192 -12.65 15.02 11.24
CA ASN A 192 -11.75 16.06 10.72
C ASN A 192 -10.31 15.56 10.49
N PHE A 193 -9.98 14.33 10.86
CA PHE A 193 -8.63 13.77 10.70
C PHE A 193 -8.53 12.92 9.43
N ASP A 194 -7.53 13.19 8.60
CA ASP A 194 -7.10 12.25 7.56
C ASP A 194 -5.94 11.40 8.09
N SER A 195 -5.90 10.13 7.67
CA SER A 195 -4.87 9.18 8.06
C SER A 195 -4.17 8.66 6.81
N ARG A 196 -2.86 8.83 6.69
CA ARG A 196 -2.09 8.34 5.53
C ARG A 196 -0.98 7.38 5.93
N VAL A 197 -0.84 6.32 5.14
CA VAL A 197 0.22 5.33 5.33
C VAL A 197 1.55 5.92 4.85
N ILE A 198 2.58 5.88 5.69
CA ILE A 198 3.93 6.33 5.34
C ILE A 198 4.80 5.14 4.91
N GLU A 199 4.81 4.06 5.72
CA GLU A 199 5.58 2.85 5.42
C GLU A 199 4.77 1.60 5.78
N LEU A 200 4.83 0.59 4.92
CA LEU A 200 4.29 -0.72 5.21
C LEU A 200 5.31 -1.80 4.87
N LYS A 201 5.78 -2.52 5.89
CA LYS A 201 6.80 -3.56 5.74
C LYS A 201 6.37 -4.89 6.33
N SER A 202 6.78 -5.97 5.67
CA SER A 202 6.69 -7.32 6.22
C SER A 202 7.97 -7.61 7.00
N VAL A 203 7.83 -7.85 8.31
CA VAL A 203 8.92 -8.27 9.20
C VAL A 203 8.74 -9.74 9.57
N PHE A 204 9.83 -10.43 9.86
CA PHE A 204 9.81 -11.84 10.22
C PHE A 204 10.50 -12.05 11.55
N ASN A 205 9.93 -12.91 12.39
CA ASN A 205 10.53 -13.36 13.64
C ASN A 205 10.74 -14.87 13.58
N MET A 206 11.84 -15.38 14.13
CA MET A 206 12.07 -16.82 14.24
C MET A 206 11.41 -17.35 15.51
N THR A 207 10.64 -18.42 15.38
CA THR A 207 9.93 -19.08 16.49
C THR A 207 10.23 -20.56 16.48
N ALA A 208 10.26 -21.19 17.66
CA ALA A 208 10.61 -22.61 17.79
C ALA A 208 9.65 -23.55 17.03
N LYS A 209 8.34 -23.26 17.09
CA LYS A 209 7.30 -24.14 16.48
C LYS A 209 7.07 -23.85 15.00
N GLU A 210 6.86 -22.58 14.64
CA GLU A 210 6.46 -22.22 13.27
C GLU A 210 7.66 -21.96 12.35
N GLY A 211 8.85 -21.69 12.92
CA GLY A 211 9.99 -21.16 12.22
C GLY A 211 9.80 -19.67 11.95
N ARG A 212 9.90 -19.25 10.68
CA ARG A 212 9.77 -17.84 10.28
C ARG A 212 8.31 -17.38 10.33
N LYS A 213 7.94 -16.71 11.42
CA LYS A 213 6.62 -16.08 11.61
C LYS A 213 6.59 -14.70 10.97
N LYS A 214 5.70 -14.51 10.00
CA LYS A 214 5.50 -13.21 9.33
C LYS A 214 4.64 -12.28 10.19
N SER A 215 5.00 -11.01 10.24
CA SER A 215 4.17 -9.94 10.80
C SER A 215 4.30 -8.69 9.93
N ILE A 216 3.27 -7.85 9.93
CA ILE A 216 3.25 -6.58 9.21
C ILE A 216 3.47 -5.45 10.20
N SER A 217 4.40 -4.55 9.87
CA SER A 217 4.62 -3.29 10.57
C SER A 217 4.16 -2.15 9.66
N CYS A 218 3.26 -1.31 10.16
CA CYS A 218 2.69 -0.17 9.47
C CYS A 218 3.06 1.10 10.24
N LEU A 219 3.60 2.11 9.54
CA LEU A 219 3.79 3.47 10.03
C LEU A 219 2.73 4.35 9.38
N VAL A 220 1.87 4.95 10.19
CA VAL A 220 0.77 5.82 9.76
C VAL A 220 0.96 7.18 10.41
N ALA A 221 0.68 8.23 9.65
CA ALA A 221 0.55 9.60 10.15
C ALA A 221 -0.92 10.02 10.06
N VAL A 222 -1.37 10.79 11.03
CA VAL A 222 -2.72 11.35 11.12
C VAL A 222 -2.62 12.85 11.30
N GLY A 223 -3.58 13.62 10.78
CA GLY A 223 -3.64 15.05 11.04
C GLY A 223 -4.92 15.69 10.54
N ASN A 224 -5.23 16.86 11.10
CA ASN A 224 -6.47 17.59 10.84
C ASN A 224 -6.31 18.77 9.85
N GLY A 225 -5.13 18.96 9.27
CA GLY A 225 -4.80 20.10 8.41
C GLY A 225 -4.72 21.45 9.13
N GLN A 226 -4.90 21.46 10.45
CA GLN A 226 -4.95 22.65 11.30
C GLN A 226 -3.79 22.69 12.32
N GLY A 227 -2.65 22.08 12.00
CA GLY A 227 -1.47 22.05 12.86
C GLY A 227 -1.43 20.86 13.82
N ALA A 228 -2.54 20.16 14.09
CA ALA A 228 -2.52 18.95 14.91
C ALA A 228 -2.23 17.72 14.04
N ALA A 229 -1.10 17.06 14.30
CA ALA A 229 -0.72 15.85 13.59
C ALA A 229 0.10 14.91 14.47
N GLY A 230 -0.02 13.62 14.23
CA GLY A 230 0.66 12.59 14.99
C GLY A 230 1.05 11.42 14.10
N PHE A 231 1.87 10.52 14.65
CA PHE A 231 2.24 9.30 13.94
C PHE A 231 2.39 8.15 14.92
N ALA A 232 2.10 6.93 14.45
CA ALA A 232 2.33 5.74 15.24
C ALA A 232 2.70 4.54 14.37
N VAL A 233 3.30 3.56 15.03
CA VAL A 233 3.62 2.26 14.45
C VAL A 233 2.66 1.21 14.99
N GLY A 234 1.98 0.51 14.09
CA GLY A 234 1.15 -0.65 14.39
C GLY A 234 1.78 -1.93 13.87
N LYS A 235 1.78 -2.98 14.69
CA LYS A 235 2.26 -4.32 14.29
C LYS A 235 1.17 -5.37 14.53
N ALA A 236 0.95 -6.23 13.54
CA ALA A 236 0.03 -7.36 13.63
C ALA A 236 0.35 -8.43 12.58
N ALA A 237 -0.29 -9.60 12.66
CA ALA A 237 -0.18 -10.63 11.62
C ALA A 237 -0.84 -10.17 10.31
N ASP A 238 -2.03 -9.58 10.41
CA ASP A 238 -2.79 -9.09 9.26
C ASP A 238 -2.55 -7.62 8.98
N ARG A 239 -2.46 -7.29 7.69
CA ARG A 239 -2.20 -5.93 7.23
C ARG A 239 -3.25 -4.93 7.71
N ASN A 240 -4.54 -5.24 7.54
CA ASN A 240 -5.63 -4.33 7.87
C ASN A 240 -5.70 -4.07 9.39
N THR A 241 -5.44 -5.12 10.19
CA THR A 241 -5.36 -4.98 11.65
C THR A 241 -4.17 -4.12 12.09
N ALA A 242 -3.01 -4.24 11.42
CA ALA A 242 -1.85 -3.39 11.68
C ALA A 242 -2.12 -1.92 11.33
N MET A 243 -2.81 -1.66 10.21
CA MET A 243 -3.24 -0.31 9.80
C MET A 243 -4.20 0.29 10.82
N ARG A 244 -5.24 -0.45 11.25
CA ARG A 244 -6.19 -0.01 12.28
C ARG A 244 -5.48 0.34 13.59
N LYS A 245 -4.60 -0.54 14.07
CA LYS A 245 -3.81 -0.29 15.28
C LYS A 245 -2.93 0.95 15.17
N ALA A 246 -2.27 1.15 14.01
CA ALA A 246 -1.44 2.33 13.79
C ALA A 246 -2.27 3.61 13.76
N LYS A 247 -3.41 3.59 13.07
CA LYS A 247 -4.36 4.70 12.93
C LYS A 247 -4.86 5.18 14.30
N ASN A 248 -5.46 4.28 15.07
CA ASN A 248 -6.09 4.64 16.35
C ASN A 248 -5.02 5.02 17.39
N ARG A 249 -3.85 4.37 17.35
CA ARG A 249 -2.73 4.74 18.23
C ARG A 249 -2.18 6.13 17.94
N ALA A 250 -2.15 6.57 16.68
CA ALA A 250 -1.54 7.86 16.30
C ALA A 250 -2.29 9.06 16.88
N ILE A 251 -3.61 8.96 17.08
CA ILE A 251 -4.44 10.03 17.67
C ILE A 251 -4.11 10.29 19.13
N HIS A 252 -3.65 9.28 19.87
CA HIS A 252 -3.21 9.49 21.25
C HIS A 252 -1.83 10.19 21.36
N TYR A 253 -1.10 10.34 20.25
CA TYR A 253 0.23 10.95 20.22
C TYR A 253 0.28 12.08 19.18
N LEU A 254 -0.58 13.07 19.36
CA LEU A 254 -0.63 14.27 18.53
C LEU A 254 0.41 15.30 19.00
N TYR A 255 1.05 15.91 18.02
CA TYR A 255 1.84 17.14 18.17
C TYR A 255 0.99 18.30 17.68
N TYR A 256 1.03 19.41 18.42
CA TYR A 256 0.57 20.68 17.90
C TYR A 256 1.76 21.37 17.24
N ILE A 257 1.69 21.52 15.92
CA ILE A 257 2.69 22.21 15.13
C ILE A 257 2.16 23.61 14.85
N GLU A 258 2.81 24.59 15.46
CA GLU A 258 2.55 25.99 15.18
C GLU A 258 2.93 26.31 13.73
N ARG A 259 2.15 27.17 13.09
CA ARG A 259 2.45 27.61 11.72
C ARG A 259 2.32 29.11 11.67
N TYR A 260 3.23 29.75 10.97
CA TYR A 260 3.21 31.19 10.73
C TYR A 260 1.93 31.54 9.92
N ASN A 261 1.24 32.60 10.33
CA ASN A 261 0.04 33.19 9.69
C ASN A 261 -1.31 32.43 9.82
N ASN A 262 -1.50 31.57 10.82
CA ASN A 262 -2.83 30.97 11.08
C ASN A 262 -3.85 31.89 11.78
N HIS A 263 -3.43 33.02 12.34
CA HIS A 263 -4.21 33.69 13.40
C HIS A 263 -4.88 35.02 13.03
N THR A 264 -4.81 35.49 11.79
CA THR A 264 -5.52 36.72 11.39
C THR A 264 -6.54 36.43 10.29
N ARG A 265 -7.72 35.97 10.74
CA ARG A 265 -8.94 35.78 9.93
C ARG A 265 -9.66 37.12 9.63
N ALA A 266 -9.03 38.26 9.85
CA ALA A 266 -9.54 39.56 9.47
C ALA A 266 -8.37 40.35 8.88
N GLU A 267 -8.50 40.76 7.62
CA GLU A 267 -7.55 41.61 6.88
C GLU A 267 -6.11 41.11 6.78
N ILE A 268 -5.88 40.14 5.90
CA ILE A 268 -5.05 40.28 4.69
C ILE A 268 -5.11 38.90 4.03
N SER A 269 -5.91 38.83 2.97
CA SER A 269 -6.00 37.67 2.09
C SER A 269 -4.60 37.24 1.66
N THR A 270 -4.34 35.94 1.71
CA THR A 270 -3.25 35.25 1.00
C THR A 270 -1.87 35.16 1.68
N LYS A 271 -1.76 35.05 3.01
CA LYS A 271 -0.49 34.59 3.61
C LYS A 271 -0.54 33.12 4.03
N GLU A 272 0.11 32.25 3.27
CA GLU A 272 0.05 30.79 3.45
C GLU A 272 1.01 30.27 4.54
N LEU A 273 0.81 29.00 4.89
CA LEU A 273 1.22 28.40 6.17
C LEU A 273 2.64 27.83 6.10
N VAL A 274 3.58 28.51 6.78
CA VAL A 274 5.02 28.22 6.72
C VAL A 274 5.61 27.99 8.12
N VAL A 275 6.76 27.30 8.15
CA VAL A 275 7.67 27.21 9.30
C VAL A 275 8.24 28.60 9.63
N TYR A 276 8.43 28.91 10.92
CA TYR A 276 8.89 30.24 11.38
C TYR A 276 10.33 30.59 10.96
N HIS A 277 11.25 29.63 11.04
CA HIS A 277 12.67 29.81 10.71
C HIS A 277 13.25 28.53 10.09
N ASP A 278 14.51 28.58 9.66
CA ASP A 278 15.19 27.42 9.10
C ASP A 278 15.57 26.43 10.20
N ILE A 279 15.14 25.17 10.04
CA ILE A 279 15.29 24.13 11.07
C ILE A 279 16.24 23.05 10.58
N ASN A 280 17.30 22.84 11.35
CA ASN A 280 18.21 21.71 11.21
C ASN A 280 17.95 20.70 12.33
N SER A 281 17.21 19.63 12.01
CA SER A 281 16.85 18.58 12.98
C SER A 281 17.61 17.30 12.68
N THR A 282 18.27 16.74 13.70
CA THR A 282 18.96 15.45 13.59
C THR A 282 18.33 14.44 14.54
N PHE A 283 17.87 13.31 13.99
CA PHE A 283 17.44 12.17 14.78
C PHE A 283 18.27 10.95 14.40
N LYS A 284 19.07 10.46 15.36
CA LYS A 284 20.05 9.39 15.13
C LYS A 284 20.98 9.77 13.96
N ARG A 285 21.09 8.90 12.93
CA ARG A 285 21.93 9.12 11.73
C ARG A 285 21.17 9.79 10.59
N THR A 286 20.03 10.44 10.86
CA THR A 286 19.21 11.09 9.85
C THR A 286 19.11 12.57 10.17
N THR A 287 19.56 13.41 9.24
CA THR A 287 19.47 14.87 9.37
C THR A 287 18.46 15.43 8.37
N LEU A 288 17.66 16.37 8.83
CA LEU A 288 16.68 17.11 8.05
C LEU A 288 17.08 18.59 8.09
N CYS A 289 17.28 19.16 6.90
CA CYS A 289 17.50 20.58 6.72
C CYS A 289 16.22 21.15 6.08
N MET A 290 15.39 21.79 6.89
CA MET A 290 14.15 22.46 6.48
C MET A 290 14.45 23.95 6.33
N ARG A 291 13.94 24.55 5.25
CA ARG A 291 14.07 25.97 4.98
C ARG A 291 12.68 26.61 4.87
N LYS A 292 12.49 27.76 5.50
CA LYS A 292 11.34 28.65 5.28
C LYS A 292 11.37 29.11 3.83
N GLN A 293 10.22 29.14 3.16
CA GLN A 293 10.08 29.60 1.78
C GLN A 293 8.92 30.58 1.69
N ASN A 294 8.93 31.39 0.64
CA ASN A 294 7.86 32.35 0.38
C ASN A 294 6.63 31.64 -0.22
N GLU A 295 5.51 32.34 -0.23
CA GLU A 295 4.25 31.86 -0.80
C GLU A 295 4.40 31.49 -2.28
N GLY A 296 3.71 30.42 -2.68
CA GLY A 296 3.71 29.93 -4.07
C GLY A 296 4.93 29.08 -4.43
N TYR A 297 5.84 28.81 -3.49
CA TYR A 297 6.97 27.92 -3.70
C TYR A 297 6.55 26.43 -3.75
N GLY A 298 5.50 26.05 -3.00
CA GLY A 298 5.00 24.70 -2.84
C GLY A 298 5.90 23.77 -2.00
N LEU A 299 5.53 22.49 -1.95
CA LEU A 299 6.26 21.49 -1.17
C LEU A 299 7.40 20.81 -1.95
N HIS A 300 8.62 21.31 -1.80
CA HIS A 300 9.84 20.72 -2.36
C HIS A 300 10.57 19.85 -1.33
N CYS A 301 9.98 18.70 -1.03
CA CYS A 301 10.44 17.83 0.05
C CYS A 301 10.50 16.35 -0.38
N HIS A 302 11.01 15.49 0.50
CA HIS A 302 10.84 14.04 0.34
C HIS A 302 9.34 13.67 0.36
N ARG A 303 8.89 12.73 -0.48
CA ARG A 303 7.46 12.35 -0.64
C ARG A 303 6.73 12.04 0.68
N ALA A 304 7.42 11.45 1.66
CA ALA A 304 6.84 11.20 2.99
C ALA A 304 6.60 12.49 3.77
N ILE A 305 7.51 13.45 3.67
CA ILE A 305 7.39 14.77 4.29
C ILE A 305 6.26 15.54 3.62
N ILE A 306 6.14 15.49 2.29
CA ILE A 306 4.99 16.08 1.57
C ILE A 306 3.66 15.55 2.13
N THR A 307 3.53 14.22 2.28
CA THR A 307 2.33 13.62 2.88
C THR A 307 2.06 14.14 4.30
N MET A 308 3.10 14.26 5.14
CA MET A 308 2.96 14.76 6.52
C MET A 308 2.64 16.27 6.57
N CYS A 309 3.27 17.08 5.72
CA CYS A 309 2.97 18.51 5.58
C CYS A 309 1.50 18.74 5.22
N LYS A 310 0.94 17.92 4.31
CA LYS A 310 -0.48 17.99 3.96
C LYS A 310 -1.39 17.66 5.14
N LEU A 311 -1.02 16.70 5.98
CA LEU A 311 -1.77 16.37 7.20
C LEU A 311 -1.67 17.46 8.28
N ILE A 312 -0.54 18.16 8.36
CA ILE A 312 -0.34 19.30 9.26
C ILE A 312 -1.03 20.57 8.71
N GLY A 313 -1.10 20.70 7.39
CA GLY A 313 -1.52 21.90 6.68
C GLY A 313 -0.39 22.91 6.48
N ILE A 314 0.82 22.45 6.17
CA ILE A 314 1.94 23.29 5.69
C ILE A 314 1.91 23.24 4.16
N LYS A 315 1.92 24.42 3.52
CA LYS A 315 1.79 24.54 2.05
C LYS A 315 3.13 24.78 1.35
N ASP A 316 3.98 25.63 1.91
CA ASP A 316 5.27 25.98 1.32
C ASP A 316 6.42 25.57 2.25
N MET A 317 7.33 24.74 1.74
CA MET A 317 8.53 24.35 2.47
C MET A 317 9.53 23.66 1.55
N TYR A 318 10.82 23.95 1.75
CA TYR A 318 11.91 23.16 1.20
C TYR A 318 12.50 22.26 2.31
N CYS A 319 12.69 20.98 2.02
CA CYS A 319 13.36 20.07 2.94
C CYS A 319 14.31 19.12 2.23
N LYS A 320 15.58 19.18 2.65
CA LYS A 320 16.60 18.21 2.26
C LYS A 320 16.80 17.18 3.37
N VAL A 321 16.62 15.91 3.01
CA VAL A 321 16.89 14.77 3.89
C VAL A 321 18.28 14.23 3.61
N LYS A 322 19.08 14.01 4.66
CA LYS A 322 20.29 13.18 4.62
C LYS A 322 20.06 11.95 5.50
N GLY A 323 19.92 10.79 4.87
CA GLY A 323 19.56 9.52 5.52
C GLY A 323 18.38 8.84 4.82
N SER A 324 18.16 7.54 5.10
CA SER A 324 17.23 6.70 4.33
C SER A 324 16.02 6.16 5.10
N ASN A 325 16.07 6.11 6.44
CA ASN A 325 15.05 5.39 7.22
C ASN A 325 13.79 6.26 7.46
N LEU A 326 12.64 5.85 6.92
CA LEU A 326 11.37 6.58 7.00
C LEU A 326 10.89 6.83 8.44
N LEU A 327 11.12 5.90 9.37
CA LEU A 327 10.73 6.09 10.78
C LEU A 327 11.57 7.19 11.44
N ASN A 328 12.87 7.23 11.16
CA ASN A 328 13.75 8.26 11.70
C ASN A 328 13.49 9.61 11.05
N ILE A 329 13.20 9.64 9.73
CA ILE A 329 12.76 10.84 9.02
C ILE A 329 11.51 11.42 9.68
N THR A 330 10.50 10.58 9.93
CA THR A 330 9.24 10.99 10.57
C THR A 330 9.51 11.57 11.96
N ARG A 331 10.32 10.89 12.78
CA ARG A 331 10.68 11.37 14.13
C ARG A 331 11.45 12.70 14.09
N ALA A 332 12.50 12.79 13.26
CA ALA A 332 13.26 14.02 13.07
C ALA A 332 12.36 15.18 12.64
N PHE A 333 11.38 14.90 11.79
CA PHE A 333 10.47 15.90 11.26
C PHE A 333 9.56 16.46 12.35
N PHE A 334 8.86 15.60 13.08
CA PHE A 334 8.00 16.03 14.18
C PHE A 334 8.77 16.68 15.33
N THR A 335 9.93 16.14 15.72
CA THR A 335 10.79 16.76 16.75
C THR A 335 11.32 18.12 16.30
N GLY A 336 11.71 18.26 15.02
CA GLY A 336 12.20 19.52 14.48
C GLY A 336 11.12 20.61 14.51
N LEU A 337 9.91 20.27 14.04
CA LEU A 337 8.80 21.21 14.02
C LEU A 337 8.24 21.53 15.42
N ALA A 338 8.23 20.56 16.34
CA ALA A 338 7.80 20.80 17.71
C ALA A 338 8.75 21.73 18.49
N ASN A 339 10.04 21.72 18.15
CA ASN A 339 11.05 22.55 18.82
C ASN A 339 11.24 23.93 18.18
N GLN A 340 10.39 24.32 17.23
CA GLN A 340 10.50 25.63 16.60
C GLN A 340 10.13 26.74 17.60
N GLN A 341 10.91 27.82 17.61
CA GLN A 341 10.58 29.06 18.32
C GLN A 341 9.69 29.95 17.44
N THR A 342 8.62 30.48 18.03
CA THR A 342 7.76 31.50 17.43
C THR A 342 8.40 32.88 17.51
N HIS A 343 7.94 33.81 16.67
CA HIS A 343 8.36 35.20 16.75
C HIS A 343 8.00 35.83 18.11
N GLN A 344 6.86 35.45 18.69
CA GLN A 344 6.46 35.93 20.01
C GLN A 344 7.41 35.44 21.10
N ALA A 345 7.73 34.14 21.10
CA ALA A 345 8.68 33.58 22.06
C ALA A 345 10.08 34.21 21.92
N LEU A 346 10.50 34.55 20.69
CA LEU A 346 11.75 35.25 20.45
C LEU A 346 11.70 36.71 20.97
N ALA A 347 10.62 37.43 20.70
CA ALA A 347 10.39 38.80 21.17
C ALA A 347 10.42 38.86 22.69
N ASP A 348 9.67 37.97 23.36
CA ASP A 348 9.60 37.89 24.82
C ASP A 348 10.98 37.52 25.42
N LYS A 349 11.71 36.58 24.80
CA LYS A 349 13.04 36.17 25.27
C LYS A 349 14.09 37.28 25.17
N LYS A 350 14.08 38.02 24.06
CA LYS A 350 15.07 39.09 23.80
C LYS A 350 14.61 40.47 24.28
N GLN A 351 13.35 40.61 24.66
CA GLN A 351 12.68 41.87 24.99
C GLN A 351 12.85 42.92 23.87
N LEU A 352 12.73 42.52 22.62
CA LEU A 352 12.88 43.40 21.45
C LEU A 352 11.79 43.12 20.41
N HIS A 353 11.49 44.13 19.59
CA HIS A 353 10.56 43.97 18.48
C HIS A 353 11.15 43.09 17.38
N VAL A 354 10.36 42.14 16.89
CA VAL A 354 10.75 41.32 15.73
C VAL A 354 10.19 41.98 14.48
N VAL A 355 11.08 42.38 13.58
CA VAL A 355 10.75 43.06 12.33
C VAL A 355 11.05 42.15 11.15
N GLU A 356 10.07 41.93 10.27
CA GLU A 356 10.22 41.21 9.01
C GLU A 356 10.40 42.21 7.86
N TYR A 357 11.52 42.11 7.14
CA TYR A 357 11.75 42.82 5.89
C TYR A 357 11.41 41.91 4.71
N GLN A 358 10.48 42.37 3.87
CA GLN A 358 10.01 41.62 2.71
C GLN A 358 10.53 42.25 1.42
N GLN A 359 11.24 41.49 0.59
CA GLN A 359 11.88 42.02 -0.63
C GLN A 359 10.89 42.73 -1.57
N HIS A 360 9.65 42.25 -1.66
CA HIS A 360 8.61 42.86 -2.51
C HIS A 360 8.02 44.16 -1.93
N ARG A 361 8.21 44.44 -0.63
CA ARG A 361 7.76 45.68 0.04
C ARG A 361 8.89 46.72 0.18
N GLY A 362 10.08 46.43 -0.35
CA GLY A 362 11.23 47.31 -0.22
C GLY A 362 11.69 47.47 1.24
N PRO A 363 12.05 48.69 1.69
CA PRO A 363 12.60 48.93 3.02
C PRO A 363 11.55 49.02 4.15
N LEU A 364 10.27 48.82 3.86
CA LEU A 364 9.19 48.98 4.85
C LEU A 364 9.33 47.93 5.99
N PRO A 365 9.55 48.37 7.25
CA PRO A 365 9.64 47.45 8.38
C PRO A 365 8.24 46.97 8.80
N VAL A 366 7.99 45.66 8.74
CA VAL A 366 6.75 45.07 9.26
C VAL A 366 7.03 44.45 10.62
N VAL A 367 6.48 45.02 11.68
CA VAL A 367 6.58 44.45 13.03
C VAL A 367 5.69 43.21 13.11
N VAL A 368 6.29 42.03 13.30
CA VAL A 368 5.58 40.75 13.34
C VAL A 368 5.27 40.28 14.77
N ALA A 369 6.07 40.71 15.74
CA ALA A 369 5.84 40.43 17.16
C ALA A 369 6.47 41.53 18.03
N SER A 370 5.82 41.82 19.15
CA SER A 370 6.29 42.72 20.19
C SER A 370 6.33 42.01 21.54
N PRO A 371 7.34 42.28 22.38
CA PRO A 371 7.41 41.68 23.72
C PRO A 371 6.22 42.13 24.57
N LYS A 372 5.67 41.21 25.38
CA LYS A 372 4.51 41.51 26.24
C LYS A 372 4.83 42.50 27.36
N GLU A 373 6.04 42.42 27.91
CA GLU A 373 6.49 43.24 29.05
C GLU A 373 7.13 44.57 28.63
N GLY A 374 7.04 44.93 27.35
CA GLY A 374 7.70 46.09 26.77
C GLY A 374 9.09 45.77 26.21
N ALA A 375 9.56 46.64 25.32
CA ALA A 375 10.87 46.49 24.68
C ALA A 375 11.96 47.14 25.53
N ARG A 376 13.12 46.46 25.62
CA ARG A 376 14.33 47.00 26.21
C ARG A 376 14.82 48.18 25.37
N LEU A 377 15.36 49.21 26.04
CA LEU A 377 15.93 50.40 25.39
C LEU A 377 17.28 50.12 24.73
N ASP A 378 18.09 49.22 25.32
CA ASP A 378 19.43 48.92 24.83
C ASP A 378 19.42 48.00 23.60
N PRO A 379 20.11 48.36 22.50
CA PRO A 379 20.22 47.51 21.31
C PRO A 379 21.07 46.25 21.55
N GLU A 380 20.99 45.26 20.65
CA GLU A 380 21.93 44.14 20.67
C GLU A 380 23.30 44.57 20.11
N SER A 381 24.38 43.98 20.64
CA SER A 381 25.73 44.21 20.13
C SER A 381 25.87 43.66 18.71
N GLU A 382 26.27 44.51 17.77
CA GLU A 382 26.58 44.09 16.41
C GLU A 382 27.97 43.46 16.35
N HIS A 383 28.07 42.26 15.79
CA HIS A 383 29.34 41.59 15.53
C HIS A 383 29.62 41.61 14.03
N GLU A 384 30.77 42.13 13.61
CA GLU A 384 31.17 42.18 12.19
C GLU A 384 31.20 40.79 11.54
N ILE A 385 31.66 39.78 12.29
CA ILE A 385 31.73 38.39 11.83
C ILE A 385 31.00 37.49 12.82
N PRO A 386 29.80 37.00 12.50
CA PRO A 386 29.06 36.11 13.39
C PRO A 386 29.71 34.71 13.44
N ASN A 387 29.92 34.18 14.63
CA ASN A 387 30.42 32.81 14.83
C ASN A 387 29.30 31.74 14.69
N THR A 388 28.58 31.78 13.57
CA THR A 388 27.48 30.84 13.28
C THR A 388 27.99 29.67 12.45
N LYS A 389 27.67 28.44 12.86
CA LYS A 389 28.03 27.24 12.10
C LYS A 389 27.30 27.23 10.76
N LEU A 390 28.05 27.43 9.67
CA LEU A 390 27.54 27.37 8.31
C LEU A 390 27.51 25.94 7.78
N HIS A 391 26.53 25.66 6.93
CA HIS A 391 26.43 24.37 6.26
C HIS A 391 26.96 24.48 4.82
N TRP A 392 28.01 23.72 4.52
CA TRP A 392 28.76 23.86 3.26
C TRP A 392 27.93 23.70 1.99
N ASP A 393 26.90 22.84 2.00
CA ASP A 393 26.04 22.66 0.82
C ASP A 393 25.23 23.92 0.46
N ASP A 394 24.94 24.77 1.45
CA ASP A 394 24.17 26.00 1.25
C ASP A 394 25.09 27.13 0.80
N VAL A 395 26.30 27.20 1.35
CA VAL A 395 27.36 28.11 0.89
C VAL A 395 27.69 27.86 -0.59
N ARG A 396 27.88 26.59 -0.99
CA ARG A 396 28.10 26.23 -2.40
C ARG A 396 26.91 26.54 -3.29
N ALA A 397 25.69 26.45 -2.77
CA ALA A 397 24.49 26.78 -3.53
C ALA A 397 24.41 28.30 -3.78
N ALA A 398 24.68 29.11 -2.76
CA ALA A 398 24.72 30.56 -2.85
C ALA A 398 25.80 31.06 -3.83
N GLN A 399 26.96 30.42 -3.84
CA GLN A 399 28.06 30.73 -4.78
C GLN A 399 27.86 30.18 -6.19
N GLY A 400 26.79 29.43 -6.47
CA GLY A 400 26.55 28.82 -7.79
C GLY A 400 27.43 27.61 -8.12
N PHE A 401 28.25 27.12 -7.19
CA PHE A 401 29.13 25.95 -7.40
C PHE A 401 28.39 24.61 -7.36
N LYS A 402 27.15 24.58 -6.90
CA LYS A 402 26.35 23.35 -6.78
C LYS A 402 25.82 22.89 -8.15
N ARG A 403 26.62 22.12 -8.87
CA ARG A 403 26.22 21.48 -10.14
C ARG A 403 25.55 20.13 -9.88
N SER A 404 24.25 20.05 -10.11
CA SER A 404 23.52 18.78 -10.10
C SER A 404 22.39 18.81 -11.13
N PRO A 405 22.35 17.86 -12.09
CA PRO A 405 21.29 17.81 -13.09
C PRO A 405 19.91 17.50 -12.48
N TRP A 406 19.88 17.06 -11.22
CA TRP A 406 18.66 16.63 -10.53
C TRP A 406 18.05 17.72 -9.61
N ALA A 407 18.74 18.83 -9.41
CA ALA A 407 18.33 19.86 -8.44
C ALA A 407 17.12 20.67 -8.93
N SER A 408 17.14 21.13 -10.18
CA SER A 408 16.14 22.06 -10.73
C SER A 408 15.22 21.42 -11.78
N VAL A 409 14.95 20.12 -11.62
CA VAL A 409 14.06 19.38 -12.54
C VAL A 409 12.61 19.84 -12.33
N LYS A 410 11.90 20.15 -13.43
CA LYS A 410 10.47 20.46 -13.41
C LYS A 410 9.68 19.25 -12.89
N ARG A 411 8.86 19.46 -11.86
CA ARG A 411 8.02 18.44 -11.22
C ARG A 411 6.59 18.96 -11.12
N THR A 412 5.64 18.06 -10.95
CA THR A 412 4.28 18.42 -10.54
C THR A 412 4.35 19.09 -9.17
N ILE A 413 3.84 20.32 -9.08
CA ILE A 413 3.74 21.10 -7.85
C ILE A 413 2.61 20.50 -7.00
N TRP A 414 2.81 20.43 -5.68
CA TRP A 414 1.98 19.67 -4.73
C TRP A 414 1.33 20.51 -3.67
#